data_AF-A0A6J4U456-F1
#
_entry.id   AF-A0A6J4U456-F1
#
_cell.length_a   1.000
_cell.length_b   1.000
_cell.length_c   1.000
_cell.angle_alpha   90.00
_cell.angle_beta   90.00
_cell.angle_gamma   90.00
#
_symmetry.space_group_name_H-M   'P 1'
#
loop_
_entity.id
_entity.type
_entity.pdbx_description
1 polymer ?
#
loop_
_entity_poly.entity_id
_entity_poly.type
_entity_poly.pdbx_seq_one_letter_code
_entity_poly.pdbx_strand_id
1 'polypeptide(L)'
;MATSEPNIAEGEAEVSVLIDLAGASPLPWLAAALALVAAVVYLVIASPAVPTDYKAPPTPVLVVAALAYLVGGVLILVGDRRLLILGAVLNPLVLLAYTVAAIKGHATVDGLSLASKAIQIGLEVSLLWLVLGPTRATGELG
;
A
#
# COMPACT_ATOMS: atom_id res chain seq x y z
N MET A 1 -34.80 19.16 43.00
CA MET A 1 -33.40 19.23 42.54
C MET A 1 -33.07 17.84 42.01
N ALA A 2 -33.25 17.62 40.71
CA ALA A 2 -33.06 16.32 40.09
C ALA A 2 -31.56 16.11 39.85
N THR A 3 -30.98 15.13 40.53
CA THR A 3 -29.62 14.65 40.28
C THR A 3 -29.63 13.89 38.96
N SER A 4 -29.14 14.53 37.90
CA SER A 4 -28.85 13.88 36.63
C SER A 4 -27.73 12.88 36.84
N GLU A 5 -28.10 11.60 36.99
CA GLU A 5 -27.15 10.49 37.00
C GLU A 5 -26.38 10.51 35.66
N PRO A 6 -25.04 10.50 35.68
CA PRO A 6 -24.25 10.51 34.46
C PRO A 6 -24.55 9.23 33.66
N ASN A 7 -24.97 9.39 32.42
CA ASN A 7 -25.37 8.33 31.50
C ASN A 7 -24.15 7.48 31.11
N ILE A 8 -23.88 6.42 31.88
CA ILE A 8 -22.75 5.51 31.68
C ILE A 8 -22.69 4.92 30.27
N ALA A 9 -23.84 4.78 29.60
CA ALA A 9 -23.93 4.26 28.24
C ALA A 9 -23.27 5.17 27.18
N GLU A 10 -23.26 6.50 27.38
CA GLU A 10 -22.56 7.43 26.47
C GLU A 10 -21.05 7.34 26.66
N GLY A 11 -20.58 7.19 27.90
CA GLY A 11 -19.17 6.99 28.21
C GLY A 11 -18.62 5.68 27.65
N GLU A 12 -19.38 4.59 27.71
CA GLU A 12 -18.99 3.30 27.14
C GLU A 12 -18.97 3.33 25.61
N ALA A 13 -19.90 4.06 24.97
CA ALA A 13 -19.94 4.24 23.53
C ALA A 13 -18.76 5.11 23.03
N GLU A 14 -18.46 6.23 23.69
CA GLU A 14 -17.29 7.06 23.35
C GLU A 14 -15.97 6.31 23.57
N VAL A 15 -15.84 5.56 24.66
CA VAL A 15 -14.65 4.74 24.95
C VAL A 15 -14.53 3.61 23.94
N SER A 16 -15.63 2.97 23.54
CA SER A 16 -15.63 1.96 22.48
C SER A 16 -15.25 2.55 21.12
N VAL A 17 -15.74 3.74 20.75
CA VAL A 17 -15.38 4.43 19.51
C VAL A 17 -13.92 4.86 19.51
N LEU A 18 -13.41 5.39 20.64
CA LEU A 18 -12.00 5.75 20.80
C LEU A 18 -11.08 4.52 20.76
N ILE A 19 -11.51 3.39 21.33
CA ILE A 19 -10.79 2.11 21.28
C ILE A 19 -10.86 1.49 19.89
N ASP A 20 -11.96 1.63 19.15
CA ASP A 20 -12.11 1.10 17.78
C ASP A 20 -11.34 1.98 16.76
N LEU A 21 -11.31 3.30 16.97
CA LEU A 21 -10.41 4.24 16.27
C LEU A 21 -8.93 3.96 16.59
N ALA A 22 -8.61 3.59 17.84
CA ALA A 22 -7.26 3.20 18.25
C ALA A 22 -6.89 1.76 17.83
N GLY A 23 -7.88 0.89 17.63
CA GLY A 23 -7.78 -0.52 17.23
C GLY A 23 -7.87 -0.74 15.71
N ALA A 24 -8.23 0.31 14.96
CA ALA A 24 -8.08 0.38 13.52
C ALA A 24 -6.59 0.34 13.18
N SER A 25 -6.06 -0.88 13.03
CA SER A 25 -4.68 -1.11 12.60
C SER A 25 -4.31 -0.15 11.45
N PRO A 26 -3.31 0.74 11.62
CA PRO A 26 -2.96 1.73 10.59
C PRO A 26 -2.28 1.08 9.36
N LEU A 27 -2.04 -0.23 9.41
CA LEU A 27 -1.33 -1.01 8.41
C LEU A 27 -1.96 -1.01 7.00
N PRO A 28 -3.28 -1.17 6.81
CA PRO A 28 -3.90 -1.06 5.48
C PRO A 28 -3.76 0.35 4.92
N TRP A 29 -3.88 1.38 5.75
CA TRP A 29 -3.68 2.77 5.36
C TRP A 29 -2.22 3.06 4.98
N LEU A 30 -1.27 2.53 5.75
CA LEU A 30 0.16 2.62 5.44
C LEU A 30 0.48 1.90 4.12
N ALA A 31 -0.03 0.69 3.92
CA ALA A 31 0.15 -0.07 2.69
C ALA A 31 -0.48 0.64 1.47
N ALA A 32 -1.68 1.20 1.63
CA ALA A 32 -2.33 2.02 0.60
C ALA A 32 -1.52 3.29 0.27
N ALA A 33 -0.98 3.97 1.29
CA ALA A 33 -0.11 5.13 1.11
C ALA A 33 1.18 4.76 0.36
N LEU A 34 1.83 3.65 0.72
CA LEU A 34 3.02 3.15 0.03
C LEU A 34 2.73 2.79 -1.43
N ALA A 35 1.59 2.17 -1.71
CA ALA A 35 1.13 1.89 -3.07
C ALA A 35 0.89 3.18 -3.87
N LEU A 36 0.28 4.19 -3.27
CA LEU A 36 0.11 5.51 -3.90
C LEU A 36 1.45 6.18 -4.21
N VAL A 37 2.40 6.13 -3.28
CA VAL A 37 3.75 6.68 -3.52
C VAL A 37 4.42 5.94 -4.68
N ALA A 38 4.31 4.61 -4.74
CA ALA A 38 4.82 3.83 -5.87
C ALA A 38 4.17 4.26 -7.20
N ALA A 39 2.85 4.46 -7.22
CA ALA A 39 2.14 4.95 -8.41
C ALA A 39 2.65 6.32 -8.86
N VAL A 40 2.83 7.26 -7.93
CA VAL A 40 3.37 8.60 -8.21
C VAL A 40 4.79 8.49 -8.78
N VAL A 41 5.65 7.66 -8.20
CA VAL A 41 7.01 7.46 -8.70
C VAL A 41 6.99 6.93 -10.14
N TYR A 42 6.14 5.96 -10.47
CA TYR A 42 6.02 5.46 -11.84
C TYR A 42 5.53 6.53 -12.82
N LEU A 43 4.60 7.39 -12.40
CA LEU A 43 4.14 8.52 -13.23
C LEU A 43 5.24 9.57 -13.42
N VAL A 44 6.02 9.88 -12.38
CA VAL A 44 7.17 10.79 -12.49
C VAL A 44 8.18 10.22 -13.48
N ILE A 45 8.50 8.92 -13.39
CA ILE A 45 9.43 8.25 -14.31
C ILE A 45 8.87 8.22 -15.75
N ALA A 46 7.55 8.07 -15.91
CA ALA A 46 6.89 8.10 -17.22
C ALA A 46 6.81 9.52 -17.83
N SER A 47 7.00 10.56 -17.02
CA SER A 47 6.89 11.95 -17.44
C SER A 47 8.17 12.46 -18.12
N PRO A 48 8.09 13.52 -18.93
CA PRO A 48 9.26 14.17 -19.51
C PRO A 48 10.13 14.93 -18.49
N ALA A 49 9.77 14.93 -17.20
CA ALA A 49 10.52 15.63 -16.16
C ALA A 49 11.81 14.91 -15.73
N VAL A 50 12.01 13.67 -16.18
CA VAL A 50 13.19 12.87 -15.87
C VAL A 50 14.33 13.24 -16.83
N PRO A 51 15.59 13.30 -16.35
CA PRO A 51 16.75 13.52 -17.20
C PRO A 51 16.78 12.59 -18.43
N THR A 52 17.19 13.10 -19.60
CA THR A 52 17.14 12.37 -20.88
C THR A 52 18.06 11.16 -20.95
N ASP A 53 19.03 11.09 -20.04
CA ASP A 53 19.96 9.98 -19.82
C ASP A 53 19.41 8.88 -18.89
N TYR A 54 18.21 9.09 -18.32
CA TYR A 54 17.56 8.12 -17.45
C TYR A 54 17.02 6.94 -18.27
N LYS A 55 17.58 5.76 -18.02
CA LYS A 55 17.11 4.53 -18.65
C LYS A 55 15.94 3.96 -17.87
N ALA A 56 14.77 4.01 -18.47
CA ALA A 56 13.55 3.44 -17.93
C ALA A 56 12.93 2.43 -18.90
N PRO A 57 12.07 1.51 -18.40
CA PRO A 57 11.15 0.75 -19.24
C PRO A 57 10.30 1.67 -20.14
N PRO A 58 9.73 1.15 -21.25
CA PRO A 58 8.86 1.93 -22.14
C PRO A 58 7.72 2.62 -21.38
N THR A 59 7.40 3.86 -21.73
CA THR A 59 6.35 4.68 -21.09
C THR A 59 5.02 3.93 -20.88
N PRO A 60 4.49 3.15 -21.85
CA PRO A 60 3.25 2.40 -21.64
C PRO A 60 3.32 1.41 -20.46
N VAL A 61 4.48 0.78 -20.25
CA VAL A 61 4.69 -0.16 -19.14
C VAL A 61 4.66 0.56 -17.80
N LEU A 62 5.30 1.73 -17.73
CA LEU A 62 5.32 2.57 -16.54
C LEU A 62 3.92 3.08 -16.18
N VAL A 63 3.14 3.50 -17.17
CA VAL A 63 1.75 3.94 -16.98
C VAL A 63 0.87 2.79 -16.46
N VAL A 64 1.00 1.60 -17.05
CA VAL A 64 0.27 0.40 -16.56
C VAL A 64 0.67 0.08 -15.12
N ALA A 65 1.96 0.13 -14.78
CA ALA A 65 2.43 -0.08 -13.42
C ALA A 65 1.86 0.97 -12.45
N ALA A 66 1.86 2.24 -12.82
CA ALA A 66 1.29 3.31 -12.02
C ALA A 66 -0.20 3.07 -11.74
N LEU A 67 -0.99 2.71 -12.76
CA LEU A 67 -2.41 2.39 -12.61
C LEU A 67 -2.61 1.16 -11.73
N ALA A 68 -1.79 0.12 -11.89
CA ALA A 68 -1.87 -1.08 -11.05
C ALA A 68 -1.62 -0.77 -9.58
N TYR A 69 -0.64 0.08 -9.26
CA TYR A 69 -0.38 0.53 -7.89
C TYR A 69 -1.47 1.46 -7.34
N LEU A 70 -2.06 2.31 -8.19
CA LEU A 70 -3.14 3.21 -7.79
C LEU A 70 -4.43 2.41 -7.46
N VAL A 71 -4.81 1.50 -8.36
CA VAL A 71 -5.95 0.59 -8.13
C VAL A 71 -5.65 -0.34 -6.96
N GLY A 72 -4.45 -0.93 -6.90
CA GLY A 72 -4.02 -1.80 -5.81
C GLY A 72 -4.08 -1.12 -4.45
N GLY A 73 -3.65 0.15 -4.35
CA GLY A 73 -3.72 0.95 -3.13
C GLY A 73 -5.15 1.11 -2.60
N VAL A 74 -6.11 1.36 -3.49
CA VAL A 74 -7.54 1.42 -3.14
C VAL A 74 -8.05 0.04 -2.71
N LEU A 75 -7.67 -1.02 -3.42
CA LEU A 75 -8.10 -2.39 -3.14
C LEU A 75 -7.52 -2.94 -1.82
N ILE A 76 -6.36 -2.47 -1.37
CA ILE A 76 -5.81 -2.80 -0.05
C ILE A 76 -6.76 -2.35 1.06
N LEU A 77 -7.42 -1.20 0.90
CA LEU A 77 -8.39 -0.68 1.88
C LEU A 77 -9.68 -1.51 1.92
N VAL A 78 -10.02 -2.21 0.82
CA VAL A 78 -11.15 -3.15 0.79
C VAL A 78 -10.88 -4.36 1.68
N GLY A 79 -9.60 -4.69 1.92
CA GLY A 79 -9.20 -5.77 2.83
C GLY A 79 -9.50 -7.19 2.34
N ASP A 80 -9.87 -7.37 1.06
CA ASP A 80 -10.09 -8.70 0.48
C ASP A 80 -8.77 -9.47 0.42
N ARG A 81 -8.72 -10.62 1.08
CA ARG A 81 -7.52 -11.46 1.21
C ARG A 81 -6.96 -11.91 -0.14
N ARG A 82 -7.80 -12.16 -1.15
CA ARG A 82 -7.35 -12.56 -2.49
C ARG A 82 -6.66 -11.40 -3.20
N LEU A 83 -7.18 -10.19 -3.05
CA LEU A 83 -6.57 -8.98 -3.61
C LEU A 83 -5.24 -8.65 -2.93
N LEU A 84 -5.16 -8.83 -1.61
CA LEU A 84 -3.90 -8.69 -0.86
C LEU A 84 -2.85 -9.71 -1.31
N ILE A 85 -3.23 -10.97 -1.52
CA ILE A 85 -2.33 -12.01 -2.07
C ILE A 85 -1.87 -11.63 -3.48
N LEU A 86 -2.77 -11.16 -4.35
CA LEU A 86 -2.39 -10.70 -5.69
C LEU A 86 -1.37 -9.55 -5.62
N GLY A 87 -1.58 -8.58 -4.71
CA GLY A 87 -0.62 -7.51 -4.44
C GLY A 87 0.74 -8.06 -4.02
N ALA A 88 0.76 -8.99 -3.06
CA ALA A 88 1.99 -9.62 -2.55
C ALA A 88 2.70 -10.49 -3.60
N VAL A 89 2.00 -10.95 -4.65
CA VAL A 89 2.63 -11.67 -5.76
C VAL A 89 3.14 -10.70 -6.82
N LEU A 90 2.38 -9.66 -7.15
CA LEU A 90 2.73 -8.72 -8.23
C LEU A 90 3.84 -7.75 -7.83
N ASN A 91 3.81 -7.24 -6.60
CA ASN A 91 4.80 -6.28 -6.11
C ASN A 91 6.26 -6.80 -6.16
N PRO A 92 6.58 -8.05 -5.74
CA PRO A 92 7.94 -8.57 -5.89
C PRO A 92 8.30 -8.88 -7.34
N LEU A 93 7.34 -9.19 -8.21
CA LEU A 93 7.59 -9.36 -9.66
C LEU A 93 8.04 -8.05 -10.30
N VAL A 94 7.50 -6.91 -9.87
CA VAL A 94 7.93 -5.58 -10.32
C VAL A 94 9.37 -5.30 -9.87
N LEU A 95 9.69 -5.62 -8.62
CA LEU A 95 11.06 -5.55 -8.07
C LEU A 95 12.04 -6.43 -8.85
N LEU A 96 11.63 -7.63 -9.23
CA LEU A 96 12.42 -8.56 -10.07
C LEU A 96 12.61 -8.01 -11.49
N ALA A 97 11.56 -7.51 -12.13
CA ALA A 97 11.64 -6.92 -13.47
C ALA A 97 12.61 -5.74 -13.50
N TYR A 98 12.56 -4.86 -12.49
CA TYR A 98 13.57 -3.81 -12.33
C TYR A 98 14.97 -4.43 -12.19
N THR A 99 15.14 -5.42 -11.33
CA THR A 99 16.47 -5.99 -11.02
C THR A 99 17.09 -6.60 -12.27
N VAL A 100 16.30 -7.30 -13.08
CA VAL A 100 16.72 -7.80 -14.39
C VAL A 100 17.10 -6.65 -15.34
N ALA A 101 16.32 -5.56 -15.36
CA ALA A 101 16.64 -4.39 -16.18
C ALA A 101 17.95 -3.70 -15.72
N ALA A 102 18.19 -3.61 -14.42
CA ALA A 102 19.41 -3.04 -13.84
C ALA A 102 20.65 -3.88 -14.17
N ILE A 103 20.57 -5.22 -14.02
CA ILE A 103 21.67 -6.14 -14.37
C ILE A 103 22.03 -6.02 -15.86
N LYS A 104 21.03 -5.81 -16.73
CA LYS A 104 21.24 -5.61 -18.18
C LYS A 104 21.75 -4.20 -18.55
N GLY A 105 21.99 -3.31 -17.58
CA GLY A 105 22.43 -1.94 -17.84
C GLY A 105 21.35 -1.05 -18.48
N HIS A 106 20.08 -1.47 -18.39
CA HIS A 106 18.90 -0.78 -18.90
C HIS A 106 18.15 0.00 -17.81
N ALA A 107 18.66 0.04 -16.58
CA ALA A 107 18.13 0.87 -15.51
C ALA A 107 19.27 1.60 -14.80
N THR A 108 19.12 2.93 -14.63
CA THR A 108 20.07 3.75 -13.89
C THR A 108 19.84 3.57 -12.39
N VAL A 109 20.87 3.15 -11.66
CA VAL A 109 20.79 3.01 -10.20
C VAL A 109 21.05 4.39 -9.58
N ASP A 110 20.03 5.22 -9.58
CA ASP A 110 20.03 6.54 -8.95
C ASP A 110 19.23 6.55 -7.64
N GLY A 111 19.40 7.58 -6.80
CA GLY A 111 18.75 7.73 -5.50
C GLY A 111 17.22 7.60 -5.57
N LEU A 112 16.60 8.09 -6.65
CA LEU A 112 15.16 7.91 -6.90
C LEU A 112 14.77 6.45 -7.10
N SER A 113 15.60 5.68 -7.81
CA SER A 113 15.37 4.25 -8.01
C SER A 113 15.51 3.47 -6.69
N LEU A 114 16.47 3.86 -5.85
CA LEU A 114 16.71 3.22 -4.56
C LEU A 114 15.56 3.52 -3.58
N ALA A 115 15.10 4.77 -3.54
CA ALA A 115 13.95 5.17 -2.74
C ALA A 115 12.68 4.40 -3.16
N SER A 116 12.43 4.29 -4.47
CA SER A 116 11.27 3.55 -4.99
C SER A 116 11.26 2.08 -4.56
N LYS A 117 12.44 1.44 -4.50
CA LYS A 117 12.59 0.06 -4.04
C LYS A 117 12.35 -0.09 -2.56
N ALA A 118 12.87 0.83 -1.75
CA ALA A 118 12.64 0.82 -0.31
C ALA A 118 11.14 0.89 0.01
N ILE A 119 10.41 1.74 -0.72
CA ILE A 119 8.94 1.84 -0.63
C ILE A 119 8.27 0.53 -1.05
N GLN A 120 8.70 -0.08 -2.17
CA GLN A 120 8.14 -1.37 -2.62
C GLN A 120 8.42 -2.51 -1.62
N ILE A 121 9.60 -2.53 -0.98
CA ILE A 121 9.91 -3.49 0.09
C ILE A 121 9.03 -3.26 1.31
N GLY A 122 8.84 -2.00 1.73
CA GLY A 122 7.94 -1.66 2.83
C GLY A 122 6.49 -2.07 2.54
N LEU A 123 6.05 -1.88 1.30
CA LEU A 123 4.73 -2.32 0.82
C LEU A 123 4.61 -3.84 0.88
N GLU A 124 5.65 -4.56 0.45
CA GLU A 124 5.68 -6.02 0.47
C GLU A 124 5.54 -6.57 1.89
N VAL A 125 6.32 -6.04 2.83
CA VAL A 125 6.25 -6.42 4.23
C VAL A 125 4.85 -6.16 4.79
N SER A 126 4.25 -5.03 4.44
CA SER A 126 2.90 -4.67 4.89
C SER A 126 1.84 -5.63 4.32
N LEU A 127 1.94 -5.98 3.03
CA LEU A 127 1.03 -6.92 2.38
C LEU A 127 1.16 -8.32 2.99
N LEU A 128 2.38 -8.82 3.20
CA LEU A 128 2.60 -10.11 3.86
C LEU A 128 2.02 -10.12 5.28
N TRP A 129 2.20 -9.03 6.03
CA TRP A 129 1.62 -8.91 7.36
C TRP A 129 0.08 -8.91 7.33
N LEU A 130 -0.54 -8.24 6.36
CA LEU A 130 -2.00 -8.24 6.20
C LEU A 130 -2.55 -9.60 5.71
N VAL A 131 -1.79 -10.34 4.89
CA VAL A 131 -2.17 -11.66 4.38
C VAL A 131 -2.04 -12.76 5.44
N LEU A 132 -0.99 -12.66 6.28
CA LEU A 132 -0.64 -13.63 7.33
C LEU A 132 -1.24 -13.28 8.69
N GLY A 133 -1.58 -12.01 8.92
CA GLY A 133 -2.20 -11.53 10.14
C GLY A 133 -3.58 -12.15 10.38
N PRO A 134 -4.11 -12.04 11.62
CA PRO A 134 -5.41 -12.61 11.94
C PRO A 134 -6.44 -12.01 10.99
N THR A 135 -7.06 -12.87 10.17
CA THR A 135 -8.31 -12.53 9.48
C THR A 135 -9.20 -11.91 10.55
N ARG A 136 -9.60 -10.64 10.39
CA ARG A 136 -10.77 -10.15 11.11
C ARG A 136 -11.89 -11.07 10.65
N ALA A 137 -12.16 -12.10 11.44
CA ALA A 137 -13.41 -12.82 11.42
C ALA A 137 -14.46 -11.80 11.87
N THR A 138 -14.81 -10.89 10.96
CA THR A 138 -16.12 -10.28 10.98
C THR A 138 -17.08 -11.44 10.89
N GLY A 139 -17.79 -11.66 11.99
CA GLY A 139 -18.86 -12.64 12.06
C GLY A 139 -19.81 -12.44 10.90
N GLU A 140 -20.22 -13.55 10.32
CA GLU A 140 -21.62 -13.92 10.18
C GLU A 140 -21.67 -15.44 9.91
N LEU A 141 -22.64 -16.08 10.57
CA LEU A 141 -23.18 -17.44 10.38
C LEU A 141 -22.51 -18.60 11.14
N GLY A 142 -22.99 -18.77 12.37
CA GLY A 142 -23.00 -20.01 13.16
C GLY A 142 -23.99 -19.88 14.30
#